data_AF-A0A7W0N1Q3-F1
#
_entry.id   AF-A0A7W0N1Q3-F1
#
_cell.length_a   1.000
_cell.length_b   1.000
_cell.length_c   1.000
_cell.angle_alpha   90.00
_cell.angle_beta   90.00
_cell.angle_gamma   90.00
#
_symmetry.space_group_name_H-M   'P 1'
#
loop_
_entity.id
_entity.type
_entity.pdbx_description
1 polymer ?
#
loop_
_entity_poly.entity_id
_entity_poly.type
_entity_poly.pdbx_seq_one_letter_code
_entity_poly.pdbx_strand_id
1 'polypeptide(L)'
;MAGSGASDDDLLLRVGGGDPEAFDELYRRFARPVYGLALRRLGDRDGAEDVVQETFASVWRSARSYRRERGAGGPWLYAVARNAIVDRFRARGEPATLVPDAPSGDEGPDESAEAGWVSWRV
;
A
#
# COMPACT_ATOMS: atom_id res chain seq x y z
N MET A 1 -9.70 14.88 17.83
CA MET A 1 -10.37 14.25 18.99
C MET A 1 -9.96 12.79 19.02
N ALA A 2 -9.16 12.43 20.03
CA ALA A 2 -8.70 11.09 20.44
C ALA A 2 -8.42 10.05 19.34
N GLY A 3 -7.24 10.14 18.72
CA GLY A 3 -6.58 8.99 18.13
C GLY A 3 -6.13 8.03 19.23
N SER A 4 -7.05 7.19 19.71
CA SER A 4 -6.72 5.88 20.26
C SER A 4 -7.38 4.80 19.40
N GLY A 5 -7.42 5.05 18.09
CA GLY A 5 -7.82 4.07 17.09
C GLY A 5 -6.74 2.99 16.98
N ALA A 6 -7.15 1.74 16.78
CA ALA A 6 -6.24 0.60 16.62
C ALA A 6 -5.09 0.93 15.66
N SER A 7 -3.88 0.45 15.99
CA SER A 7 -2.71 0.63 15.12
C SER A 7 -2.93 -0.06 13.77
N ASP A 8 -2.20 0.35 12.74
CA ASP A 8 -2.35 -0.27 11.41
C ASP A 8 -1.98 -1.77 11.45
N ASP A 9 -1.02 -2.15 12.32
CA ASP A 9 -0.68 -3.54 12.59
C ASP A 9 -1.88 -4.31 13.14
N ASP A 10 -2.56 -3.76 14.15
CA ASP A 10 -3.69 -4.43 14.80
C ASP A 10 -4.88 -4.55 13.84
N LEU A 11 -5.10 -3.53 13.00
CA LEU A 11 -6.10 -3.57 11.95
C LEU A 11 -5.79 -4.67 10.93
N LEU A 12 -4.55 -4.77 10.45
CA LEU A 12 -4.15 -5.83 9.51
C LEU A 12 -4.29 -7.22 10.11
N LEU A 13 -3.94 -7.41 11.39
CA LEU A 13 -4.14 -8.68 12.09
C LEU A 13 -5.62 -9.06 12.17
N ARG A 14 -6.50 -8.11 12.46
CA ARG A 14 -7.96 -8.31 12.48
C ARG A 14 -8.51 -8.62 11.09
N VAL A 15 -8.06 -7.92 10.05
CA VAL A 15 -8.42 -8.24 8.65
C VAL A 15 -7.95 -9.64 8.27
N GLY A 16 -6.77 -10.08 8.71
CA GLY A 16 -6.30 -11.44 8.52
C GLY A 16 -7.17 -12.51 9.21
N GLY A 17 -7.95 -12.11 10.22
CA GLY A 17 -9.00 -12.88 10.87
C GLY A 17 -10.40 -12.76 10.23
N GLY A 18 -10.55 -11.97 9.17
CA GLY A 18 -11.81 -11.76 8.46
C GLY A 18 -12.71 -10.65 9.03
N ASP A 19 -12.16 -9.73 9.83
CA ASP A 19 -12.91 -8.61 10.41
C ASP A 19 -13.20 -7.51 9.36
N PRO A 20 -14.47 -7.29 8.96
CA PRO A 20 -14.82 -6.28 7.95
C PRO A 20 -14.73 -4.85 8.50
N GLU A 21 -14.94 -4.61 9.79
CA GLU A 21 -14.85 -3.27 10.37
C GLU A 21 -13.40 -2.78 10.41
N ALA A 22 -12.46 -3.70 10.69
CA ALA A 22 -11.04 -3.41 10.61
C ALA A 22 -10.60 -3.08 9.17
N PHE A 23 -11.18 -3.78 8.19
CA PHE A 23 -10.93 -3.51 6.77
C PHE A 23 -11.45 -2.14 6.35
N ASP A 24 -12.67 -1.78 6.75
CA ASP A 24 -13.25 -0.47 6.48
C ASP A 24 -12.41 0.66 7.09
N GLU A 25 -11.87 0.46 8.28
CA GLU A 25 -10.98 1.43 8.91
C GLU A 25 -9.66 1.58 8.16
N LEU A 26 -9.03 0.49 7.72
CA LEU A 26 -7.85 0.57 6.84
C LEU A 26 -8.18 1.29 5.53
N TYR A 27 -9.33 0.99 4.92
CA TYR A 27 -9.77 1.64 3.70
C TYR A 27 -9.92 3.15 3.91
N ARG A 28 -10.61 3.59 4.96
CA ARG A 28 -10.77 5.02 5.29
C ARG A 28 -9.41 5.73 5.47
N ARG A 29 -8.44 5.07 6.10
CA ARG A 29 -7.12 5.65 6.35
C ARG A 29 -6.24 5.72 5.10
N PHE A 30 -6.23 4.66 4.29
CA PHE A 30 -5.22 4.49 3.25
C PHE A 30 -5.73 4.68 1.82
N ALA A 31 -7.06 4.67 1.56
CA ALA A 31 -7.58 4.80 0.20
C ALA A 31 -7.14 6.10 -0.47
N ARG A 32 -7.26 7.24 0.21
CA ARG A 32 -6.85 8.55 -0.34
C ARG A 32 -5.33 8.67 -0.53
N PRO A 33 -4.48 8.28 0.43
CA PRO A 33 -3.02 8.24 0.20
C PRO A 33 -2.59 7.31 -0.94
N VAL A 34 -3.15 6.10 -1.03
CA VAL A 34 -2.87 5.13 -2.11
C VAL A 34 -3.30 5.70 -3.46
N TYR A 35 -4.50 6.28 -3.55
CA TYR A 35 -4.98 6.95 -4.75
C TYR A 35 -4.02 8.06 -5.18
N GLY A 36 -3.58 8.92 -4.25
CA GLY A 36 -2.63 9.99 -4.54
C GLY A 36 -1.28 9.48 -5.05
N LEU A 37 -0.76 8.40 -4.47
CA LEU A 37 0.44 7.73 -4.96
C LEU A 37 0.23 7.19 -6.38
N ALA A 38 -0.85 6.45 -6.61
CA ALA A 38 -1.15 5.85 -7.90
C ALA A 38 -1.34 6.92 -8.99
N LEU A 39 -2.06 8.00 -8.69
CA LEU A 39 -2.28 9.11 -9.62
C LEU A 39 -0.96 9.79 -10.02
N ARG A 40 -0.04 10.02 -9.07
CA ARG A 40 1.28 10.58 -9.37
C ARG A 40 2.13 9.66 -10.25
N ARG A 41 1.97 8.34 -10.12
CA ARG A 41 2.75 7.36 -10.86
C ARG A 41 2.16 7.10 -12.25
N LEU A 42 0.85 6.90 -12.35
CA LEU A 42 0.17 6.51 -13.58
C LEU A 42 -0.23 7.70 -14.47
N GLY A 43 -0.47 8.87 -13.87
CA GLY A 43 -0.86 10.07 -14.59
C GLY A 43 -2.34 10.11 -15.04
N ASP A 44 -3.12 9.07 -14.78
CA ASP A 44 -4.55 9.00 -15.09
C ASP A 44 -5.38 8.52 -13.90
N ARG A 45 -6.65 8.98 -13.88
CA ARG A 45 -7.58 8.74 -12.76
C ARG A 45 -8.06 7.30 -12.72
N ASP A 46 -8.48 6.77 -13.86
CA ASP A 46 -9.03 5.41 -13.97
C ASP A 46 -8.01 4.37 -13.47
N GLY A 47 -6.76 4.47 -13.91
CA GLY A 47 -5.69 3.60 -13.41
C GLY A 47 -5.40 3.76 -11.92
N ALA A 48 -5.54 4.97 -11.37
CA ALA A 48 -5.37 5.21 -9.95
C ALA A 48 -6.51 4.58 -9.13
N GLU A 49 -7.75 4.64 -9.61
CA GLU A 49 -8.90 3.97 -8.99
C GLU A 49 -8.75 2.45 -9.04
N ASP A 50 -8.32 1.89 -10.18
CA ASP A 50 -8.02 0.47 -10.33
C ASP A 50 -6.96 0.02 -9.30
N VAL A 51 -5.89 0.79 -9.14
CA VAL A 51 -4.83 0.48 -8.16
C VAL A 51 -5.37 0.47 -6.74
N VAL A 52 -6.22 1.43 -6.37
CA VAL A 52 -6.85 1.43 -5.03
C VAL A 52 -7.63 0.14 -4.85
N GLN A 53 -8.49 -0.21 -5.81
CA GLN A 53 -9.31 -1.42 -5.72
C GLN A 53 -8.44 -2.68 -5.59
N GLU A 54 -7.44 -2.85 -6.46
CA GLU A 54 -6.57 -4.02 -6.43
C GLU A 54 -5.73 -4.06 -5.15
N THR A 55 -5.28 -2.91 -4.64
CA THR A 55 -4.55 -2.83 -3.36
C THR A 55 -5.40 -3.41 -2.24
N PHE A 56 -6.63 -2.93 -2.06
CA PHE A 56 -7.46 -3.36 -0.94
C PHE A 56 -8.00 -4.78 -1.13
N ALA A 57 -8.27 -5.22 -2.37
CA ALA A 57 -8.56 -6.62 -2.67
C ALA A 57 -7.36 -7.52 -2.30
N SER A 58 -6.15 -7.09 -2.61
CA SER A 58 -4.92 -7.80 -2.24
C SER A 58 -4.69 -7.82 -0.73
N VAL A 59 -4.93 -6.70 -0.03
CA VAL A 59 -4.89 -6.63 1.44
C VAL A 59 -5.86 -7.65 2.05
N TRP A 60 -7.11 -7.69 1.62
CA TRP A 60 -8.10 -8.66 2.13
C TRP A 60 -7.63 -10.12 1.93
N ARG A 61 -7.08 -10.45 0.75
CA ARG A 61 -6.59 -11.81 0.45
C ARG A 61 -5.32 -12.18 1.21
N SER A 62 -4.44 -11.22 1.48
CA SER A 62 -3.07 -11.47 1.95
C SER A 62 -2.81 -11.08 3.41
N ALA A 63 -3.71 -10.33 4.06
CA ALA A 63 -3.54 -9.88 5.45
C ALA A 63 -3.26 -11.00 6.45
N ARG A 64 -3.75 -12.22 6.20
CA ARG A 64 -3.44 -13.41 7.03
C ARG A 64 -1.94 -13.77 7.04
N SER A 65 -1.20 -13.35 6.02
CA SER A 65 0.25 -13.53 5.92
C SER A 65 1.05 -12.41 6.58
N TYR A 66 0.38 -11.32 6.98
CA TYR A 66 1.03 -10.22 7.67
C TYR A 66 1.57 -10.67 9.03
N ARG A 67 2.78 -10.18 9.33
CA ARG A 67 3.57 -10.53 10.50
C ARG A 67 4.21 -9.23 11.01
N ARG A 68 3.77 -8.75 12.16
CA ARG A 68 4.23 -7.46 12.72
C ARG A 68 5.74 -7.44 13.00
N GLU A 69 6.30 -8.60 13.30
CA GLU A 69 7.73 -8.80 13.50
C GLU A 69 8.57 -8.60 12.22
N ARG A 70 7.94 -8.63 11.03
CA ARG A 70 8.60 -8.38 9.74
C ARG A 70 8.50 -6.93 9.27
N GLY A 71 7.75 -6.09 9.98
CA GLY A 71 7.57 -4.68 9.64
C GLY A 71 6.20 -4.13 10.01
N ALA A 72 6.12 -2.80 10.07
CA ALA A 72 4.90 -2.07 10.37
C ALA A 72 3.85 -2.21 9.24
N GLY A 73 2.58 -2.13 9.62
CA GLY A 73 1.43 -2.36 8.74
C GLY A 73 1.29 -1.33 7.62
N GLY A 74 1.51 -0.05 7.92
CA GLY A 74 1.47 1.03 6.93
C GLY A 74 2.43 0.80 5.75
N PRO A 75 3.75 0.61 5.98
CA PRO A 75 4.71 0.26 4.94
C PRO A 75 4.34 -1.00 4.15
N TRP A 76 3.85 -2.04 4.82
CA TRP A 76 3.39 -3.26 4.15
C TRP A 76 2.23 -2.97 3.18
N LEU A 77 1.24 -2.17 3.59
CA LEU A 77 0.12 -1.76 2.73
C LEU A 77 0.61 -0.95 1.52
N TYR A 78 1.55 -0.02 1.72
CA TYR A 78 2.16 0.71 0.61
C TYR A 78 2.94 -0.21 -0.34
N ALA A 79 3.61 -1.24 0.16
CA ALA A 79 4.27 -2.23 -0.69
C ALA A 79 3.25 -2.98 -1.57
N VAL A 80 2.10 -3.36 -1.00
CA VAL A 80 0.98 -3.93 -1.78
C VAL A 80 0.50 -2.96 -2.86
N ALA A 81 0.33 -1.68 -2.53
CA ALA A 81 -0.07 -0.66 -3.50
C ALA A 81 0.95 -0.47 -4.63
N ARG A 82 2.24 -0.48 -4.29
CA ARG A 82 3.33 -0.36 -5.28
C ARG A 82 3.37 -1.57 -6.22
N ASN A 83 3.10 -2.77 -5.72
CA ASN A 83 2.94 -3.95 -6.57
C ASN A 83 1.77 -3.78 -7.56
N ALA A 84 0.62 -3.29 -7.10
CA ALA A 84 -0.53 -3.02 -7.97
C ALA A 84 -0.22 -1.96 -9.05
N ILE A 85 0.52 -0.90 -8.71
CA ILE A 85 0.99 0.10 -9.69
C ILE A 85 1.89 -0.53 -10.75
N VAL A 86 2.85 -1.35 -10.33
CA VAL A 86 3.76 -2.06 -11.24
C VAL A 86 2.98 -2.99 -12.17
N ASP A 87 2.02 -3.74 -11.64
CA ASP A 87 1.18 -4.63 -12.45
C ASP A 87 0.32 -3.84 -13.44
N ARG A 88 -0.11 -2.63 -13.09
CA ARG A 88 -0.81 -1.72 -14.02
C ARG A 88 0.08 -1.26 -15.17
N PHE A 89 1.35 -0.91 -14.92
CA PHE A 89 2.31 -0.58 -15.97
C PHE A 89 2.58 -1.77 -16.90
N ARG A 90 2.77 -2.98 -16.32
CA ARG A 90 2.94 -4.22 -17.10
C ARG A 90 1.76 -4.48 -18.03
N ALA A 91 0.53 -4.25 -17.56
CA ALA A 91 -0.68 -4.42 -18.37
C ALA A 91 -0.79 -3.41 -19.53
N ARG A 92 -0.13 -2.24 -19.45
CA ARG A 92 -0.09 -1.24 -20.53
C ARG A 92 0.96 -1.54 -21.60
N GLY A 93 1.84 -2.52 -21.39
CA GLY A 93 2.97 -2.78 -22.27
C GLY A 93 4.10 -1.75 -22.14
N GLU A 94 4.01 -0.85 -21.16
CA GLU A 94 5.06 0.12 -20.87
C GLU A 94 6.09 -0.52 -19.91
N PRO A 95 7.40 -0.49 -20.22
CA PRO A 95 8.41 -0.87 -19.24
C PRO A 95 8.28 0.05 -18.04
N ALA A 96 8.12 -0.52 -16.84
CA ALA A 96 7.99 0.23 -15.60
C ALA A 96 9.31 0.94 -15.25
N THR A 97 9.60 2.08 -15.90
CA THR A 97 10.66 2.99 -15.49
C THR A 97 10.14 3.78 -14.30
N LEU A 98 10.09 3.13 -13.14
CA LEU A 98 9.83 3.82 -11.89
C LEU A 98 11.04 4.71 -11.59
N VAL A 99 10.93 6.01 -11.84
CA VAL A 99 11.91 6.98 -11.37
C VAL A 99 11.99 6.84 -9.84
N PRO A 100 13.19 6.66 -9.25
CA PRO A 100 13.37 6.74 -7.81
C PRO A 100 12.85 8.11 -7.34
N ASP A 101 11.95 8.13 -6.36
CA ASP A 101 11.57 9.40 -5.73
C ASP A 101 12.84 9.94 -5.06
N ALA A 102 13.42 11.00 -5.60
CA ALA A 102 14.33 11.82 -4.82
C ALA A 102 13.47 12.52 -3.75
N PRO A 103 13.85 12.46 -2.46
CA PRO A 103 13.01 12.92 -1.37
C PRO A 103 12.76 14.43 -1.53
N SER A 104 11.52 14.78 -1.90
CA SER A 104 11.02 16.14 -1.75
C SER A 104 10.58 16.27 -0.30
N GLY A 105 11.34 17.05 0.47
CA GLY A 105 11.16 17.21 1.91
C GLY A 105 9.78 17.75 2.27
N ASP A 106 8.92 16.85 2.74
CA ASP A 106 7.99 17.08 3.82
C ASP A 106 7.95 15.79 4.63
N GLU A 107 8.42 15.88 5.88
CA GLU A 107 8.68 14.78 6.82
C GLU A 107 7.47 13.84 6.99
N GLY A 108 7.57 12.65 6.38
CA GLY A 108 6.85 11.43 6.76
C GLY A 108 7.86 10.42 7.32
N PRO A 109 7.48 9.56 8.28
CA PRO A 109 8.44 8.82 9.08
C PRO A 109 9.21 7.78 8.25
N ASP A 110 10.47 8.15 7.98
CA ASP A 110 11.69 7.35 8.11
C ASP A 110 11.79 6.06 7.27
N GLU A 111 12.16 6.26 6.00
CA GLU A 111 13.39 5.80 5.29
C GLU A 111 13.98 4.38 5.51
N SER A 112 13.46 3.55 6.42
CA SER A 112 13.99 2.20 6.68
C SER A 112 13.47 1.11 5.73
N ALA A 113 12.70 1.46 4.70
CA ALA A 113 12.20 0.51 3.70
C ALA A 113 12.95 0.56 2.35
N GLU A 114 14.05 1.33 2.26
CA GLU A 114 14.78 1.56 1.02
C GLU A 114 15.67 0.38 0.54
N ALA A 115 15.72 -0.73 1.27
CA ALA A 115 16.55 -1.90 0.92
C ALA A 115 15.79 -3.08 0.27
N GLY A 116 14.47 -3.00 0.13
CA GLY A 116 13.63 -4.14 -0.30
C GLY A 116 13.09 -4.10 -1.74
N TRP A 117 13.37 -3.03 -2.49
CA TRP A 117 12.63 -2.63 -3.70
C TRP A 117 12.74 -3.58 -4.91
N VAL A 118 13.63 -4.58 -4.90
CA VAL A 118 13.83 -5.49 -6.05
C VAL A 118 13.74 -6.98 -5.66
N SER A 119 13.56 -7.33 -4.38
CA SER A 119 13.83 -8.73 -3.94
C SER A 119 12.64 -9.70 -3.92
N TRP A 120 11.39 -9.28 -4.07
CA TRP A 120 10.26 -10.21 -3.92
C TRP A 120 9.55 -10.54 -5.23
N ARG A 121 10.22 -11.40 -6.01
CA ARG A 121 9.60 -12.48 -6.78
C ARG A 121 10.65 -13.55 -7.07
N VAL A 122 10.89 -14.44 -6.10
CA VAL A 122 11.30 -15.84 -6.29
C VAL A 122 10.61 -16.68 -5.23
#